data_AF-A0AAP3DKQ3-F1
#
_entry.id   AF-A0AAP3DKQ3-F1
#
_cell.length_a   1.000
_cell.length_b   1.000
_cell.length_c   1.000
_cell.angle_alpha   90.00
_cell.angle_beta   90.00
_cell.angle_gamma   90.00
#
_symmetry.space_group_name_H-M   'P 1'
#
loop_
_entity.id
_entity.type
_entity.pdbx_description
1 polymer ?
#
loop_
_entity_poly.entity_id
_entity_poly.type
_entity_poly.pdbx_seq_one_letter_code
_entity_poly.pdbx_strand_id
1 'polypeptide(L)'
;MTNVTILTDDNGVKREYREVRREANVGERIKIIAEIDSYGVYKNGDTFIVEESKCIGVYNTDAATRNGGNNPSGFIEHREYVVLEPTDIVQVDGVRFREEKREAKVGERILIIAAEVTGGLYDNGSVLTVKIAPNTLGFVYVNEHDLAVLYREYVVITPLNDSLTKSTEPIPNNITVNLTVNVASSSPSEILKAIVDSVQAELARFVGAPNNEETRGKMTEALTNKSRDEIVEQAKEEASINTGIDTTAVGRVLQKMRDNVVERAKADLVELRSDMSNVRNPHLLGRDDIYLTHEHVGVTVEFIVNKEKRTVVCLLRNAVFPEMISGRGIAKCSPDDCFNVHIGKAIALRRALGLDVPTEYLTAPQPAEPRVGDVVKSTHAFGRNPEGRVSQVGGGKYICASEGLTFFTTDGEHVWRFKDNVKIIDDSRDQETEMTAVA
;
A
#
# COMPACT_ATOMS: atom_id res chain seq x y z
N MET A 1 -18.42 -3.54 -32.21
CA MET A 1 -17.28 -2.62 -32.08
C MET A 1 -17.85 -1.23 -31.96
N THR A 2 -17.42 -0.47 -30.96
CA THR A 2 -17.82 0.93 -30.80
C THR A 2 -17.04 1.75 -31.84
N ASN A 3 -17.72 2.53 -32.68
CA ASN A 3 -17.04 3.43 -33.60
C ASN A 3 -16.39 4.57 -32.80
N VAL A 4 -15.15 4.91 -33.15
CA VAL A 4 -14.35 5.92 -32.47
C VAL A 4 -13.86 6.94 -33.48
N THR A 5 -13.97 8.21 -33.15
CA THR A 5 -13.36 9.32 -33.90
C THR A 5 -12.24 9.93 -33.06
N ILE A 6 -11.08 10.19 -33.65
CA ILE A 6 -9.96 10.86 -32.97
C ILE A 6 -9.95 12.32 -33.41
N LEU A 7 -10.05 13.24 -32.46
CA LEU A 7 -10.00 14.69 -32.71
C LEU A 7 -9.11 15.36 -31.67
N THR A 8 -8.58 16.53 -32.02
CA THR A 8 -7.94 17.40 -31.02
C THR A 8 -9.02 17.99 -30.10
N ASP A 9 -8.81 17.85 -28.80
CA ASP A 9 -9.67 18.45 -27.77
C ASP A 9 -9.25 19.90 -27.48
N ASP A 10 -9.98 20.55 -26.57
CA ASP A 10 -9.75 21.96 -26.23
C ASP A 10 -8.41 22.19 -25.49
N ASN A 11 -7.78 21.11 -25.01
CA ASN A 11 -6.43 21.12 -24.45
C ASN A 11 -5.36 20.91 -25.52
N GLY A 12 -5.71 20.77 -26.81
CA GLY A 12 -4.73 20.55 -27.87
C GLY A 12 -4.26 19.09 -28.01
N VAL A 13 -4.90 18.13 -27.31
CA VAL A 13 -4.52 16.71 -27.33
C VAL A 13 -5.45 15.91 -28.24
N LYS A 14 -4.89 14.93 -28.96
CA LYS A 14 -5.72 13.98 -29.72
C LYS A 14 -6.46 13.07 -28.74
N ARG A 15 -7.79 13.17 -28.70
CA ARG A 15 -8.67 12.37 -27.84
C ARG A 15 -9.55 11.46 -28.68
N GLU A 16 -9.83 10.27 -28.15
CA GLU A 16 -10.83 9.36 -28.70
C GLU A 16 -12.23 9.75 -28.23
N TYR A 17 -13.14 9.89 -29.18
CA TYR A 17 -14.55 10.16 -28.95
C TYR A 17 -15.37 8.94 -29.38
N ARG A 18 -16.26 8.49 -28.51
CA ARG A 18 -17.24 7.46 -28.83
C ARG A 18 -18.33 8.07 -29.69
N GLU A 19 -18.60 7.45 -30.84
CA GLU A 19 -19.70 7.83 -31.70
C GLU A 19 -21.01 7.22 -31.20
N VAL A 20 -21.96 8.07 -30.80
CA VAL A 20 -23.25 7.65 -30.27
C VAL A 20 -24.39 8.18 -31.14
N ARG A 21 -25.26 7.27 -31.59
CA ARG A 21 -26.49 7.64 -32.32
C ARG A 21 -27.56 8.05 -31.32
N ARG A 22 -27.69 9.36 -31.10
CA ARG A 22 -28.74 10.01 -30.30
C ARG A 22 -28.88 11.47 -30.70
N GLU A 23 -29.94 12.11 -30.26
CA GLU A 23 -30.11 13.56 -30.40
C GLU A 23 -29.06 14.30 -29.56
N ALA A 24 -28.50 15.36 -30.14
CA ALA A 24 -27.50 16.21 -29.50
C ALA A 24 -28.15 17.40 -28.77
N ASN A 25 -27.55 17.77 -27.65
CA ASN A 25 -27.85 18.98 -26.90
C ASN A 25 -26.97 20.13 -27.36
N VAL A 26 -27.42 21.36 -27.09
CA VAL A 26 -26.62 22.57 -27.29
C VAL A 26 -25.28 22.46 -26.56
N GLY A 27 -24.19 22.77 -27.25
CA GLY A 27 -22.81 22.66 -26.76
C GLY A 27 -22.15 21.31 -27.02
N GLU A 28 -22.88 20.27 -27.42
CA GLU A 28 -22.27 18.97 -27.75
C GLU A 28 -21.59 19.00 -29.12
N ARG A 29 -20.52 18.20 -29.27
CA ARG A 29 -19.82 18.00 -30.53
C ARG A 29 -20.48 16.88 -31.33
N ILE A 30 -20.73 17.11 -32.61
CA ILE A 30 -21.29 16.12 -33.53
C ILE A 30 -20.34 15.86 -34.69
N LYS A 31 -20.48 14.68 -35.31
CA LYS A 31 -19.82 14.32 -36.56
C LYS A 31 -20.84 13.94 -37.61
N ILE A 32 -20.72 14.51 -38.81
CA ILE A 32 -21.55 14.17 -39.96
C ILE A 32 -21.21 12.75 -40.44
N ILE A 33 -22.23 11.90 -40.55
CA ILE A 33 -22.15 10.51 -41.04
C ILE A 33 -22.99 10.29 -42.31
N ALA A 34 -23.88 11.22 -42.64
CA ALA A 34 -24.59 11.25 -43.90
C ALA A 34 -24.69 12.70 -44.39
N GLU A 35 -24.48 12.91 -45.68
CA GLU A 35 -24.58 14.22 -46.34
C GLU A 35 -25.96 14.31 -47.01
N ILE A 36 -26.97 14.81 -46.30
CA ILE A 36 -28.36 14.90 -46.78
C ILE A 36 -28.73 16.38 -46.83
N ASP A 37 -29.03 16.91 -48.03
CA ASP A 37 -29.34 18.34 -48.17
C ASP A 37 -28.23 19.26 -47.60
N SER A 38 -26.96 18.83 -47.66
CA SER A 38 -25.81 19.63 -47.23
C SER A 38 -25.61 20.89 -48.08
N TYR A 39 -26.12 20.87 -49.31
CA TYR A 39 -25.88 21.85 -50.37
C TYR A 39 -24.39 22.17 -50.57
N GLY A 40 -23.52 21.18 -50.30
CA GLY A 40 -22.06 21.30 -50.42
C GLY A 40 -21.38 22.13 -49.33
N VAL A 41 -22.09 22.48 -48.25
CA VAL A 41 -21.53 23.26 -47.12
C VAL A 41 -20.76 22.38 -46.15
N TYR A 42 -21.23 21.15 -45.94
CA TYR A 42 -20.58 20.15 -45.11
C TYR A 42 -20.62 18.78 -45.79
N LYS A 43 -19.76 17.86 -45.34
CA LYS A 43 -19.64 16.50 -45.86
C LYS A 43 -19.43 15.50 -44.73
N ASN A 44 -19.53 14.21 -45.06
CA ASN A 44 -19.21 13.12 -44.13
C ASN A 44 -17.82 13.30 -43.50
N GLY A 45 -17.79 13.22 -42.16
CA GLY A 45 -16.59 13.41 -41.35
C GLY A 45 -16.40 14.82 -40.79
N ASP A 46 -17.11 15.82 -41.32
CA ASP A 46 -17.08 17.18 -40.75
C ASP A 46 -17.65 17.17 -39.32
N THR A 47 -17.16 18.07 -38.48
CA THR A 47 -17.53 18.17 -37.07
C THR A 47 -18.01 19.56 -36.71
N PHE A 48 -19.07 19.64 -35.93
CA PHE A 48 -19.68 20.91 -35.50
C PHE A 48 -19.97 20.88 -33.99
N ILE A 49 -20.04 22.07 -33.39
CA ILE A 49 -20.58 22.26 -32.03
C ILE A 49 -22.03 22.72 -32.18
N VAL A 50 -22.97 22.06 -31.51
CA VAL A 50 -24.39 22.42 -31.62
C VAL A 50 -24.64 23.79 -30.97
N GLU A 51 -25.16 24.75 -31.75
CA GLU A 51 -25.51 26.09 -31.26
C GLU A 51 -26.99 26.17 -30.86
N GLU A 52 -27.86 25.43 -31.55
CA GLU A 52 -29.29 25.32 -31.25
C GLU A 52 -29.77 23.89 -31.52
N SER A 53 -30.69 23.38 -30.70
CA SER A 53 -31.33 22.07 -30.87
C SER A 53 -32.84 22.22 -30.93
N LYS A 54 -33.48 21.62 -31.93
CA LYS A 54 -34.93 21.63 -32.16
C LYS A 54 -35.42 20.21 -32.42
N CYS A 55 -36.75 20.05 -32.50
CA CYS A 55 -37.41 18.74 -32.62
C CYS A 55 -37.01 17.88 -33.83
N ILE A 56 -36.37 18.43 -34.85
CA ILE A 56 -36.02 17.71 -36.09
C ILE A 56 -34.51 17.70 -36.35
N GLY A 57 -33.71 18.42 -35.58
CA GLY A 57 -32.28 18.52 -35.81
C GLY A 57 -31.61 19.62 -35.01
N VAL A 58 -30.40 19.94 -35.42
CA VAL A 58 -29.53 20.92 -34.77
C VAL A 58 -29.08 21.98 -35.75
N TYR A 59 -28.57 23.09 -35.23
CA TYR A 59 -28.07 24.20 -36.02
C TYR A 59 -26.64 24.55 -35.62
N ASN A 60 -25.85 24.90 -36.63
CA ASN A 60 -24.52 25.50 -36.46
C ASN A 60 -24.28 26.48 -37.61
N THR A 61 -23.90 27.72 -37.30
CA THR A 61 -23.71 28.77 -38.31
C THR A 61 -22.62 28.48 -39.35
N ASP A 62 -21.60 27.69 -39.02
CA ASP A 62 -20.57 27.26 -39.98
C ASP A 62 -21.09 26.21 -40.99
N ALA A 63 -22.19 25.53 -40.66
CA ALA A 63 -22.91 24.66 -41.58
C ALA A 63 -23.91 25.42 -42.48
N ALA A 64 -23.99 26.76 -42.39
CA ALA A 64 -24.93 27.57 -43.15
C ALA A 64 -24.41 27.96 -44.55
N THR A 65 -25.29 27.93 -45.55
CA THR A 65 -25.02 28.53 -46.85
C THR A 65 -24.97 30.06 -46.75
N ARG A 66 -23.96 30.69 -47.36
CA ARG A 66 -23.86 32.16 -47.42
C ARG A 66 -24.90 32.77 -48.38
N ASN A 67 -25.23 34.04 -48.18
CA ASN A 67 -26.04 34.87 -49.08
C ASN A 67 -27.44 34.32 -49.46
N GLY A 68 -28.17 33.74 -48.50
CA GLY A 68 -29.54 33.29 -48.73
C GLY A 68 -29.67 31.99 -49.54
N GLY A 69 -28.67 31.12 -49.47
CA GLY A 69 -28.73 29.77 -50.04
C GLY A 69 -29.73 28.85 -49.32
N ASN A 70 -29.80 27.59 -49.75
CA ASN A 70 -30.83 26.63 -49.33
C ASN A 70 -30.71 26.12 -47.87
N ASN A 71 -29.63 26.45 -47.16
CA ASN A 71 -29.48 26.17 -45.74
C ASN A 71 -28.98 27.41 -44.99
N PRO A 72 -29.75 28.51 -44.93
CA PRO A 72 -29.25 29.80 -44.45
C PRO A 72 -29.05 29.85 -42.93
N SER A 73 -29.57 28.84 -42.20
CA SER A 73 -29.48 28.74 -40.75
C SER A 73 -28.52 27.63 -40.28
N GLY A 74 -27.94 26.86 -41.20
CA GLY A 74 -27.00 25.78 -40.87
C GLY A 74 -27.65 24.60 -40.17
N PHE A 75 -28.85 24.23 -40.62
CA PHE A 75 -29.59 23.07 -40.15
C PHE A 75 -28.89 21.76 -40.52
N ILE A 76 -28.87 20.81 -39.59
CA ILE A 76 -28.38 19.45 -39.73
C ILE A 76 -29.42 18.52 -39.07
N GLU A 77 -29.99 17.57 -39.82
CA GLU A 77 -31.04 16.67 -39.32
C GLU A 77 -30.46 15.65 -38.32
N HIS A 78 -31.25 15.19 -37.34
CA HIS A 78 -30.82 14.18 -36.34
C HIS A 78 -30.26 12.88 -36.94
N ARG A 79 -30.60 12.58 -38.20
CA ARG A 79 -30.15 11.38 -38.92
C ARG A 79 -28.79 11.53 -39.58
N GLU A 80 -28.32 12.76 -39.75
CA GLU A 80 -27.09 13.08 -40.48
C GLU A 80 -25.84 12.99 -39.60
N TYR A 81 -26.00 12.93 -38.28
CA TYR A 81 -24.87 12.97 -37.36
C TYR A 81 -24.87 11.87 -36.31
N VAL A 82 -23.71 11.73 -35.67
CA VAL A 82 -23.52 11.06 -34.38
C VAL A 82 -22.98 12.05 -33.38
N VAL A 83 -23.36 11.89 -32.12
CA VAL A 83 -22.78 12.65 -31.01
C VAL A 83 -21.41 12.07 -30.69
N LEU A 84 -20.42 12.95 -30.51
CA LEU A 84 -19.06 12.59 -30.12
C LEU A 84 -18.92 12.75 -28.61
N GLU A 85 -19.05 11.64 -27.89
CA GLU A 85 -18.87 11.63 -26.44
C GLU A 85 -17.38 11.42 -26.10
N PRO A 86 -16.74 12.33 -25.34
CA PRO A 86 -15.33 12.20 -25.00
C PRO A 86 -15.08 10.95 -24.16
N THR A 87 -13.95 10.29 -24.40
CA THR A 87 -13.45 9.20 -23.55
C THR A 87 -12.27 9.67 -22.70
N ASP A 88 -11.87 8.82 -21.76
CA ASP A 88 -10.62 8.94 -21.00
C ASP A 88 -9.38 8.50 -21.80
N ILE A 89 -9.50 8.31 -23.12
CA ILE A 89 -8.41 7.81 -23.96
C ILE A 89 -7.84 8.94 -24.84
N VAL A 90 -6.54 9.17 -24.71
CA VAL A 90 -5.78 10.15 -25.50
C VAL A 90 -4.66 9.47 -26.28
N GLN A 91 -4.27 10.09 -27.40
CA GLN A 91 -3.18 9.62 -28.24
C GLN A 91 -2.03 10.63 -28.21
N VAL A 92 -0.88 10.19 -27.71
CA VAL A 92 0.35 10.98 -27.61
C VAL A 92 1.43 10.25 -28.40
N ASP A 93 2.01 10.91 -29.40
CA ASP A 93 3.05 10.34 -30.27
C ASP A 93 2.66 9.00 -30.93
N GLY A 94 1.38 8.83 -31.24
CA GLY A 94 0.84 7.60 -31.85
C GLY A 94 0.48 6.50 -30.85
N VAL A 95 0.86 6.64 -29.58
CA VAL A 95 0.55 5.68 -28.51
C VAL A 95 -0.73 6.10 -27.78
N ARG A 96 -1.59 5.12 -27.47
CA ARG A 96 -2.83 5.34 -26.72
C ARG A 96 -2.55 5.32 -25.22
N PHE A 97 -3.13 6.25 -24.50
CA PHE A 97 -3.06 6.32 -23.05
C PHE A 97 -4.46 6.49 -22.46
N ARG A 98 -4.64 5.96 -21.25
CA ARG A 98 -5.81 6.23 -20.42
C ARG A 98 -5.48 7.30 -19.39
N GLU A 99 -6.37 8.29 -19.26
CA GLU A 99 -6.31 9.32 -18.25
C GLU A 99 -6.84 8.81 -16.90
N GLU A 100 -6.09 9.08 -15.84
CA GLU A 100 -6.40 8.71 -14.47
C GLU A 100 -6.27 9.94 -13.57
N LYS A 101 -7.39 10.38 -12.98
CA LYS A 101 -7.40 11.48 -12.01
C LYS A 101 -6.92 10.99 -10.64
N ARG A 102 -5.62 10.92 -10.46
CA ARG A 102 -4.92 10.54 -9.22
C ARG A 102 -3.53 11.17 -9.16
N GLU A 103 -2.94 11.20 -7.97
CA GLU A 103 -1.57 11.67 -7.80
C GLU A 103 -0.59 10.80 -8.62
N ALA A 104 0.36 11.46 -9.28
CA ALA A 104 1.38 10.81 -10.07
C ALA A 104 2.55 10.33 -9.20
N LYS A 105 3.20 9.25 -9.62
CA LYS A 105 4.43 8.72 -9.02
C LYS A 105 5.64 9.08 -9.89
N VAL A 106 6.83 9.03 -9.29
CA VAL A 106 8.09 9.22 -10.02
C VAL A 106 8.18 8.25 -11.20
N GLY A 107 8.54 8.77 -12.37
CA GLY A 107 8.65 8.03 -13.63
C GLY A 107 7.36 7.95 -14.45
N GLU A 108 6.19 8.31 -13.88
CA GLU A 108 4.94 8.34 -14.64
C GLU A 108 4.87 9.54 -15.60
N ARG A 109 4.09 9.41 -16.68
CA ARG A 109 3.74 10.53 -17.55
C ARG A 109 2.46 11.18 -17.08
N ILE A 110 2.43 12.51 -17.12
CA ILE A 110 1.25 13.32 -16.82
C ILE A 110 0.86 14.16 -18.03
N LEU A 111 -0.44 14.42 -18.16
CA LEU A 111 -0.99 15.34 -19.16
C LEU A 111 -1.52 16.58 -18.44
N ILE A 112 -1.08 17.76 -18.87
CA ILE A 112 -1.60 19.04 -18.37
C ILE A 112 -2.97 19.32 -18.98
N ILE A 113 -3.99 19.45 -18.12
CA ILE A 113 -5.39 19.72 -18.48
C ILE A 113 -5.88 21.09 -17.99
N ALA A 114 -5.16 21.73 -17.07
CA ALA A 114 -5.51 23.02 -16.51
C ALA A 114 -4.26 23.79 -16.09
N ALA A 115 -3.48 24.25 -17.05
CA ALA A 115 -2.27 25.04 -16.88
C ALA A 115 -2.51 26.32 -16.07
N GLU A 116 -1.83 26.46 -14.94
CA GLU A 116 -1.90 27.60 -14.03
C GLU A 116 -0.48 28.06 -13.62
N VAL A 117 -0.23 29.37 -13.63
CA VAL A 117 1.06 29.95 -13.14
C VAL A 117 2.29 29.31 -13.81
N THR A 118 2.21 28.95 -15.09
CA THR A 118 3.21 28.09 -15.77
C THR A 118 4.56 28.75 -16.02
N GLY A 119 4.65 30.07 -15.87
CA GLY A 119 5.84 30.85 -16.26
C GLY A 119 6.23 30.70 -17.74
N GLY A 120 5.31 30.20 -18.59
CA GLY A 120 5.56 29.90 -20.00
C GLY A 120 6.33 28.60 -20.26
N LEU A 121 6.47 27.72 -19.25
CA LEU A 121 7.25 26.48 -19.37
C LEU A 121 6.43 25.28 -19.87
N TYR A 122 5.11 25.34 -19.73
CA TYR A 122 4.17 24.32 -20.20
C TYR A 122 2.80 24.96 -20.45
N ASP A 123 2.00 24.28 -21.26
CA ASP A 123 0.63 24.66 -21.64
C ASP A 123 -0.33 23.48 -21.47
N ASN A 124 -1.65 23.73 -21.54
CA ASN A 124 -2.62 22.66 -21.73
C ASN A 124 -2.21 21.77 -22.92
N GLY A 125 -2.31 20.46 -22.72
CA GLY A 125 -1.87 19.47 -23.70
C GLY A 125 -0.42 19.01 -23.56
N SER A 126 0.37 19.69 -22.73
CA SER A 126 1.75 19.29 -22.48
C SER A 126 1.81 17.94 -21.78
N VAL A 127 2.68 17.06 -22.26
CA VAL A 127 2.91 15.75 -21.65
C VAL A 127 4.29 15.73 -21.04
N LEU A 128 4.35 15.55 -19.72
CA LEU A 128 5.55 15.71 -18.92
C LEU A 128 5.86 14.42 -18.16
N THR A 129 7.13 14.23 -17.78
CA THR A 129 7.58 13.03 -17.07
C THR A 129 7.93 13.39 -15.64
N VAL A 130 7.31 12.72 -14.68
CA VAL A 130 7.48 13.03 -13.26
C VAL A 130 8.88 12.64 -12.80
N LYS A 131 9.62 13.63 -12.32
CA LYS A 131 10.96 13.51 -11.73
C LYS A 131 10.88 13.30 -10.22
N ILE A 132 10.00 14.06 -9.56
CA ILE A 132 9.80 14.02 -8.11
C ILE A 132 8.29 14.16 -7.85
N ALA A 133 7.74 13.24 -7.05
CA ALA A 133 6.36 13.32 -6.59
C ALA A 133 6.34 13.41 -5.05
N PRO A 134 6.34 14.62 -4.47
CA PRO A 134 6.12 14.80 -3.04
C PRO A 134 4.68 14.41 -2.67
N ASN A 135 4.52 13.31 -1.93
CA ASN A 135 3.22 12.73 -1.57
C ASN A 135 2.35 13.61 -0.63
N THR A 136 2.79 14.82 -0.29
CA THR A 136 2.19 15.69 0.76
C THR A 136 1.82 17.09 0.28
N LEU A 137 2.23 17.51 -0.92
CA LEU A 137 2.14 18.92 -1.33
C LEU A 137 1.21 19.17 -2.52
N GLY A 138 0.56 18.13 -3.05
CA GLY A 138 -0.39 18.27 -4.15
C GLY A 138 0.24 18.89 -5.39
N PHE A 139 1.52 18.59 -5.65
CA PHE A 139 2.26 18.98 -6.86
C PHE A 139 3.36 17.97 -7.18
N VAL A 140 3.92 18.07 -8.37
CA VAL A 140 5.06 17.25 -8.82
C VAL A 140 6.11 18.14 -9.49
N TYR A 141 7.37 17.69 -9.47
CA TYR A 141 8.41 18.22 -10.35
C TYR A 141 8.61 17.25 -11.51
N VAL A 142 8.88 17.81 -12.68
CA VAL A 142 9.03 17.06 -13.93
C VAL A 142 10.46 17.11 -14.44
N ASN A 143 10.79 16.28 -15.42
CA ASN A 143 12.13 16.25 -16.01
C ASN A 143 12.39 17.43 -16.95
N GLU A 144 11.32 17.96 -17.53
CA GLU A 144 11.35 18.95 -18.59
C GLU A 144 11.65 20.37 -18.07
N HIS A 145 11.31 20.67 -16.81
CA HIS A 145 11.58 21.95 -16.16
C HIS A 145 11.53 21.88 -14.63
N ASP A 146 12.07 22.90 -13.97
CA ASP A 146 12.17 22.97 -12.50
C ASP A 146 10.96 23.63 -11.81
N LEU A 147 9.95 24.09 -12.56
CA LEU A 147 8.70 24.60 -11.98
C LEU A 147 7.82 23.44 -11.49
N ALA A 148 7.18 23.61 -10.32
CA ALA A 148 6.24 22.65 -9.78
C ALA A 148 4.92 22.67 -10.56
N VAL A 149 4.39 21.49 -10.89
CA VAL A 149 3.09 21.30 -11.53
C VAL A 149 2.08 20.82 -10.48
N LEU A 150 1.01 21.56 -10.24
CA LEU A 150 0.06 21.26 -9.18
C LEU A 150 -0.86 20.09 -9.59
N TYR A 151 -1.29 19.28 -8.63
CA TYR A 151 -2.14 18.10 -8.84
C TYR A 151 -3.44 18.40 -9.58
N ARG A 152 -4.00 19.61 -9.39
CA ARG A 152 -5.21 20.05 -10.10
C ARG A 152 -4.98 20.36 -11.57
N GLU A 153 -3.73 20.59 -11.98
CA GLU A 153 -3.38 20.97 -13.36
C GLU A 153 -3.23 19.76 -14.27
N TYR A 154 -3.10 18.55 -13.73
CA TYR A 154 -2.76 17.36 -14.51
C TYR A 154 -3.63 16.13 -14.24
N VAL A 155 -3.59 15.19 -15.17
CA VAL A 155 -4.01 13.79 -14.98
C VAL A 155 -2.85 12.85 -15.30
N VAL A 156 -2.79 11.70 -14.64
CA VAL A 156 -1.80 10.67 -14.98
C VAL A 156 -2.25 9.97 -16.25
N ILE A 157 -1.31 9.69 -17.17
CA ILE A 157 -1.60 8.95 -18.39
C ILE A 157 -0.91 7.59 -18.40
N THR A 158 -1.69 6.51 -18.44
CA THR A 158 -1.20 5.14 -18.42
C THR A 158 -1.27 4.55 -19.83
N PRO A 159 -0.17 4.00 -20.38
CA PRO A 159 -0.19 3.44 -21.74
C PRO A 159 -1.18 2.28 -21.83
N LEU A 160 -2.09 2.36 -22.81
CA LEU A 160 -2.94 1.25 -23.20
C LEU A 160 -2.13 0.42 -24.19
N ASN A 161 -1.51 -0.65 -23.69
CA ASN A 161 -0.74 -1.58 -24.52
C ASN A 161 -1.68 -2.27 -25.52
N ASP A 162 -1.90 -1.65 -26.67
CA ASP A 162 -2.41 -2.32 -27.86
C ASP A 162 -1.28 -3.23 -28.36
N SER A 163 -1.29 -4.47 -27.88
CA SER A 163 -0.45 -5.62 -28.27
C SER A 163 0.59 -5.31 -29.34
N LEU A 164 1.81 -4.97 -28.92
CA LEU A 164 3.07 -5.40 -29.52
C LEU A 164 4.29 -4.83 -28.75
N THR A 165 5.11 -5.76 -28.28
CA THR A 165 6.54 -5.67 -27.89
C THR A 165 6.91 -5.39 -26.43
N LYS A 166 7.29 -6.51 -25.78
CA LYS A 166 8.34 -6.69 -24.75
C LYS A 166 8.37 -5.67 -23.60
N SER A 167 7.54 -5.92 -22.60
CA SER A 167 7.86 -5.52 -21.23
C SER A 167 9.18 -6.16 -20.82
N THR A 168 10.14 -5.32 -20.45
CA THR A 168 11.39 -5.73 -19.79
C THR A 168 11.31 -5.29 -18.32
N GLU A 169 10.23 -5.67 -17.65
CA GLU A 169 10.17 -5.70 -16.20
C GLU A 169 9.86 -7.14 -15.78
N PRO A 170 10.62 -7.71 -14.84
CA PRO A 170 10.45 -9.10 -14.45
C PRO A 170 9.13 -9.24 -13.72
N ILE A 171 8.16 -9.87 -14.38
CA ILE A 171 7.05 -10.54 -13.69
C ILE A 171 7.71 -11.46 -12.65
N PRO A 172 7.37 -11.38 -11.35
CA PRO A 172 7.88 -12.34 -10.38
C PRO A 172 7.42 -13.73 -10.80
N ASN A 173 8.35 -14.50 -11.37
CA ASN A 173 8.14 -15.87 -11.78
C ASN A 173 8.10 -16.74 -10.51
N ASN A 174 6.94 -16.82 -9.87
CA ASN A 174 6.73 -17.72 -8.76
C ASN A 174 6.79 -19.19 -9.26
N ILE A 175 7.63 -19.99 -8.62
CA ILE A 175 7.62 -21.45 -8.78
C ILE A 175 7.08 -22.00 -7.46
N THR A 176 5.88 -22.53 -7.48
CA THR A 176 5.26 -23.17 -6.31
C THR A 176 5.67 -24.64 -6.30
N VAL A 177 6.38 -25.07 -5.25
CA VAL A 177 6.80 -26.47 -5.08
C VAL A 177 6.22 -27.00 -3.78
N ASN A 178 5.43 -28.07 -3.86
CA ASN A 178 4.90 -28.76 -2.70
C ASN A 178 5.90 -29.83 -2.25
N LEU A 179 6.70 -29.50 -1.23
CA LEU A 179 7.70 -30.40 -0.66
C LEU A 179 7.12 -31.14 0.56
N THR A 180 7.28 -32.46 0.59
CA THR A 180 7.06 -33.27 1.79
C THR A 180 8.42 -33.68 2.33
N VAL A 181 8.75 -33.23 3.54
CA VAL A 181 10.05 -33.46 4.18
C VAL A 181 9.80 -34.26 5.46
N ASN A 182 10.36 -35.47 5.53
CA ASN A 182 10.35 -36.28 6.75
C ASN A 182 11.67 -36.04 7.48
N VAL A 183 11.62 -35.60 8.74
CA VAL A 183 12.82 -35.26 9.51
C VAL A 183 12.82 -35.99 10.84
N ALA A 184 13.87 -36.76 11.08
CA ALA A 184 14.14 -37.47 12.35
C ALA A 184 14.90 -36.59 13.37
N SER A 185 14.62 -35.28 13.42
CA SER A 185 15.30 -34.34 14.33
C SER A 185 14.31 -33.48 15.11
N SER A 186 14.61 -33.17 16.37
CA SER A 186 13.75 -32.44 17.30
C SER A 186 14.00 -30.92 17.34
N SER A 187 14.82 -30.38 16.43
CA SER A 187 15.19 -28.95 16.40
C SER A 187 14.62 -28.22 15.17
N PRO A 188 13.61 -27.34 15.32
CA PRO A 188 13.00 -26.59 14.21
C PRO A 188 14.00 -25.73 13.41
N SER A 189 15.05 -25.22 14.04
CA SER A 189 16.09 -24.45 13.35
C SER A 189 16.99 -25.33 12.49
N GLU A 190 17.26 -26.57 12.92
CA GLU A 190 18.03 -27.53 12.12
C GLU A 190 17.19 -28.08 10.98
N ILE A 191 15.89 -28.29 11.20
CA ILE A 191 14.91 -28.63 10.15
C ILE A 191 14.88 -27.54 9.08
N LEU A 192 14.69 -26.27 9.47
CA LEU A 192 14.63 -25.16 8.52
C LEU A 192 15.97 -25.00 7.78
N LYS A 193 17.08 -25.12 8.49
CA LYS A 193 18.42 -25.05 7.88
C LYS A 193 18.65 -26.20 6.90
N ALA A 194 18.28 -27.44 7.23
CA ALA A 194 18.43 -28.58 6.33
C ALA A 194 17.55 -28.45 5.07
N ILE A 195 16.33 -27.92 5.22
CA ILE A 195 15.44 -27.63 4.08
C ILE A 195 16.06 -26.57 3.17
N VAL A 196 16.52 -25.45 3.76
CA VAL A 196 17.17 -24.37 3.02
C VAL A 196 18.44 -24.85 2.32
N ASP A 197 19.32 -25.57 3.04
CA ASP A 197 20.58 -26.10 2.50
C ASP A 197 20.31 -27.10 1.35
N SER A 198 19.32 -27.99 1.49
CA SER A 198 18.96 -28.98 0.46
C SER A 198 18.36 -28.32 -0.78
N VAL A 199 17.42 -27.37 -0.60
CA VAL A 199 16.84 -26.60 -1.71
C VAL A 199 17.92 -25.78 -2.42
N GLN A 200 18.80 -25.13 -1.66
CA GLN A 200 19.87 -24.32 -2.21
C GLN A 200 20.91 -25.16 -2.97
N ALA A 201 21.29 -26.33 -2.47
CA ALA A 201 22.19 -27.25 -3.17
C ALA A 201 21.61 -27.77 -4.50
N GLU A 202 20.30 -27.97 -4.56
CA GLU A 202 19.63 -28.43 -5.79
C GLU A 202 19.48 -27.29 -6.81
N LEU A 203 19.11 -26.09 -6.35
CA LEU A 203 19.04 -24.89 -7.19
C LEU A 203 20.42 -24.48 -7.73
N ALA A 204 21.49 -24.73 -6.98
CA ALA A 204 22.86 -24.45 -7.41
C ALA A 204 23.25 -25.18 -8.72
N ARG A 205 22.63 -26.33 -9.01
CA ARG A 205 22.88 -27.13 -10.23
C ARG A 205 22.35 -26.44 -11.51
N PHE A 206 21.48 -25.45 -11.36
CA PHE A 206 20.83 -24.74 -12.46
C PHE A 206 21.33 -23.29 -12.60
N VAL A 207 22.29 -22.87 -11.78
CA VAL A 207 22.92 -21.54 -11.88
C VAL A 207 23.66 -21.44 -13.22
N GLY A 208 23.21 -20.53 -14.09
CA GLY A 208 23.75 -20.33 -15.44
C GLY A 208 22.99 -21.05 -16.57
N ALA A 209 21.92 -21.79 -16.27
CA ALA A 209 21.08 -22.43 -17.27
C ALA A 209 20.10 -21.42 -17.95
N PRO A 210 19.72 -21.64 -19.23
CA PRO A 210 18.73 -20.80 -19.91
C PRO A 210 17.36 -20.93 -19.25
N ASN A 211 16.72 -19.79 -18.97
CA ASN A 211 15.38 -19.71 -18.35
C ASN A 211 14.28 -20.02 -19.38
N ASN A 212 14.16 -21.30 -19.74
CA ASN A 212 13.13 -21.84 -20.63
C ASN A 212 12.28 -22.90 -19.92
N GLU A 213 11.17 -23.27 -20.55
CA GLU A 213 10.18 -24.21 -20.00
C GLU A 213 10.79 -25.61 -19.71
N GLU A 214 11.77 -26.02 -20.49
CA GLU A 214 12.50 -27.29 -20.32
C GLU A 214 13.37 -27.31 -19.05
N THR A 215 14.16 -26.26 -18.81
CA THR A 215 14.96 -26.10 -17.59
C THR A 215 14.06 -26.03 -16.35
N ARG A 216 12.89 -25.38 -16.48
CA ARG A 216 11.88 -25.31 -15.41
C ARG A 216 11.27 -26.68 -15.10
N GLY A 217 10.92 -27.45 -16.13
CA GLY A 217 10.45 -28.83 -15.96
C GLY A 217 11.45 -29.71 -15.22
N LYS A 218 12.74 -29.61 -15.59
CA LYS A 218 13.83 -30.37 -14.93
C LYS A 218 14.04 -29.96 -13.46
N MET A 219 13.93 -28.66 -13.14
CA MET A 219 13.96 -28.18 -11.76
C MET A 219 12.79 -28.71 -10.92
N THR A 220 11.57 -28.69 -11.47
CA THR A 220 10.39 -29.21 -10.78
C THR A 220 10.49 -30.72 -10.54
N GLU A 221 10.98 -31.48 -11.51
CA GLU A 221 11.19 -32.93 -11.42
C GLU A 221 12.27 -33.30 -10.38
N ALA A 222 13.40 -32.58 -10.36
CA ALA A 222 14.47 -32.81 -9.37
C ALA A 222 14.00 -32.57 -7.93
N LEU A 223 13.18 -31.53 -7.72
CA LEU A 223 12.62 -31.21 -6.40
C LEU A 223 11.52 -32.17 -5.95
N THR A 224 10.84 -32.86 -6.88
CA THR A 224 9.76 -33.82 -6.55
C THR A 224 10.23 -35.25 -6.39
N ASN A 225 11.23 -35.71 -7.16
CA ASN A 225 11.69 -37.10 -7.11
C ASN A 225 12.45 -37.45 -5.81
N LYS A 226 13.07 -36.46 -5.15
CA LYS A 226 13.79 -36.68 -3.88
C LYS A 226 12.85 -37.04 -2.71
N SER A 227 11.57 -36.63 -2.74
CA SER A 227 10.61 -36.99 -1.69
C SER A 227 10.11 -38.43 -1.77
N ARG A 228 10.38 -39.19 -2.84
CA ARG A 228 9.92 -40.57 -2.98
C ARG A 228 10.91 -41.60 -2.44
N ASP A 229 12.20 -41.41 -2.70
CA ASP A 229 13.22 -42.42 -2.37
C ASP A 229 13.67 -42.36 -0.90
N GLU A 230 13.67 -41.18 -0.27
CA GLU A 230 13.98 -41.04 1.17
C GLU A 230 12.84 -41.55 2.08
N ILE A 231 11.59 -41.58 1.60
CA ILE A 231 10.41 -42.04 2.36
C ILE A 231 10.32 -43.57 2.45
N VAL A 232 10.81 -44.31 1.44
CA VAL A 232 10.71 -45.78 1.39
C VAL A 232 11.77 -46.47 2.25
N GLU A 233 12.93 -45.84 2.46
CA GLU A 233 14.00 -46.37 3.33
C GLU A 233 13.82 -45.97 4.80
N GLN A 234 13.37 -44.75 5.13
CA GLN A 234 13.11 -44.36 6.52
C GLN A 234 11.89 -45.08 7.14
N ALA A 235 10.89 -45.45 6.34
CA ALA A 235 9.70 -46.14 6.83
C ALA A 235 9.96 -47.61 7.24
N LYS A 236 11.12 -48.19 6.90
CA LYS A 236 11.48 -49.57 7.28
C LYS A 236 12.27 -49.67 8.58
N GLU A 237 12.84 -48.57 9.11
CA GLU A 237 13.68 -48.61 10.31
C GLU A 237 13.06 -47.99 11.58
N GLU A 238 12.03 -47.13 11.49
CA GLU A 238 11.46 -46.44 12.68
C GLU A 238 10.10 -46.99 13.17
N ALA A 239 9.90 -48.31 13.13
CA ALA A 239 8.75 -48.97 13.78
C ALA A 239 8.91 -49.14 15.31
N SER A 240 9.71 -48.29 15.97
CA SER A 240 9.77 -48.20 17.43
C SER A 240 10.41 -46.90 17.86
N ILE A 241 9.59 -45.89 18.21
CA ILE A 241 9.71 -45.06 19.42
C ILE A 241 8.56 -44.06 19.45
N ASN A 242 7.92 -44.00 20.61
CA ASN A 242 6.74 -43.23 20.99
C ASN A 242 7.02 -41.71 20.96
N THR A 243 6.32 -40.93 20.14
CA THR A 243 6.55 -39.47 19.99
C THR A 243 5.78 -38.64 21.03
N GLY A 244 6.48 -38.06 22.00
CA GLY A 244 6.02 -36.92 22.79
C GLY A 244 6.71 -35.64 22.32
N ILE A 245 5.98 -34.68 21.77
CA ILE A 245 6.50 -33.36 21.38
C ILE A 245 6.66 -32.50 22.64
N ASP A 246 7.88 -32.06 22.97
CA ASP A 246 8.13 -31.13 24.09
C ASP A 246 7.71 -29.70 23.70
N THR A 247 6.45 -29.37 23.98
CA THR A 247 5.83 -28.05 23.77
C THR A 247 6.57 -26.90 24.46
N THR A 248 7.34 -27.20 25.51
CA THR A 248 8.10 -26.22 26.29
C THR A 248 9.26 -25.59 25.50
N ALA A 249 9.92 -26.37 24.65
CA ALA A 249 11.06 -25.89 23.87
C ALA A 249 10.63 -24.89 22.78
N VAL A 250 9.50 -25.17 22.12
CA VAL A 250 8.91 -24.30 21.08
C VAL A 250 8.46 -22.95 21.67
N GLY A 251 7.81 -22.97 22.84
CA GLY A 251 7.40 -21.75 23.54
C GLY A 251 8.56 -20.82 23.86
N ARG A 252 9.70 -21.36 24.33
CA ARG A 252 10.91 -20.56 24.63
C ARG A 252 11.50 -19.88 23.38
N VAL A 253 11.47 -20.54 22.23
CA VAL A 253 11.98 -19.98 20.97
C VAL A 253 11.07 -18.85 20.48
N LEU A 254 9.75 -19.05 20.46
CA LEU A 254 8.79 -18.01 20.08
C LEU A 254 8.84 -16.80 20.99
N GLN A 255 9.00 -17.03 22.29
CA GLN A 255 9.17 -15.95 23.26
C GLN A 255 10.44 -15.13 23.00
N LYS A 256 11.55 -15.79 22.69
CA LYS A 256 12.81 -15.12 22.34
C LYS A 256 12.69 -14.31 21.04
N MET A 257 11.97 -14.82 20.05
CA MET A 257 11.66 -14.06 18.82
C MET A 257 10.82 -12.82 19.13
N ARG A 258 9.78 -12.94 19.95
CA ARG A 258 8.96 -11.78 20.35
C ARG A 258 9.79 -10.74 21.11
N ASP A 259 10.61 -11.18 22.05
CA ASP A 259 11.49 -10.29 22.83
C ASP A 259 12.48 -9.55 21.89
N ASN A 260 13.06 -10.23 20.89
CA ASN A 260 13.93 -9.58 19.90
C ASN A 260 13.19 -8.52 19.08
N VAL A 261 11.94 -8.77 18.67
CA VAL A 261 11.12 -7.80 17.93
C VAL A 261 10.82 -6.57 18.79
N VAL A 262 10.50 -6.76 20.07
CA VAL A 262 10.27 -5.66 21.02
C VAL A 262 11.54 -4.83 21.23
N GLU A 263 12.70 -5.46 21.39
CA GLU A 263 13.97 -4.74 21.54
C GLU A 263 14.36 -3.99 20.26
N ARG A 264 14.10 -4.56 19.08
CA ARG A 264 14.29 -3.85 17.82
C ARG A 264 13.37 -2.63 17.70
N ALA A 265 12.10 -2.75 18.09
CA ALA A 265 11.16 -1.64 18.10
C ALA A 265 11.60 -0.49 19.04
N LYS A 266 12.21 -0.81 20.19
CA LYS A 266 12.80 0.19 21.09
C LYS A 266 14.03 0.87 20.47
N ALA A 267 14.89 0.08 19.83
CA ALA A 267 16.09 0.61 19.15
C ALA A 267 15.70 1.57 18.02
N ASP A 268 14.69 1.21 17.22
CA ASP A 268 14.17 2.03 16.10
C ASP A 268 13.78 3.45 16.54
N LEU A 269 13.20 3.61 17.74
CA LEU A 269 12.83 4.93 18.28
C LEU A 269 14.04 5.84 18.52
N VAL A 270 15.23 5.27 18.71
CA VAL A 270 16.48 6.00 18.95
C VAL A 270 17.28 6.11 17.65
N GLU A 271 17.38 5.02 16.87
CA GLU A 271 18.14 4.95 15.63
C GLU A 271 17.57 5.87 14.53
N LEU A 272 16.25 6.14 14.54
CA LEU A 272 15.61 7.07 13.60
C LEU A 272 15.82 8.54 13.96
N ARG A 273 16.44 8.84 15.12
CA ARG A 273 16.76 10.23 15.48
C ARG A 273 17.89 10.75 14.61
N SER A 274 17.82 12.03 14.30
CA SER A 274 18.79 12.68 13.44
C SER A 274 19.94 13.25 14.25
N ASP A 275 21.16 13.13 13.72
CA ASP A 275 22.33 13.77 14.33
C ASP A 275 22.28 15.28 14.12
N MET A 276 21.98 16.00 15.20
CA MET A 276 21.92 17.47 15.20
C MET A 276 23.20 18.11 15.75
N SER A 277 24.31 17.37 15.84
CA SER A 277 25.57 17.87 16.41
C SER A 277 26.22 18.97 15.55
N ASN A 278 25.96 18.98 14.24
CA ASN A 278 26.62 19.88 13.28
C ASN A 278 25.64 20.68 12.40
N VAL A 279 24.42 20.93 12.88
CA VAL A 279 23.42 21.69 12.10
C VAL A 279 23.63 23.20 12.19
N ARG A 280 23.40 23.90 11.08
CA ARG A 280 23.58 25.37 10.99
C ARG A 280 22.53 26.15 11.79
N ASN A 281 21.37 25.55 12.06
CA ASN A 281 20.28 26.20 12.79
C ASN A 281 20.54 26.15 14.32
N PRO A 282 20.73 27.31 15.00
CA PRO A 282 21.03 27.34 16.43
C PRO A 282 19.94 26.74 17.32
N HIS A 283 18.68 26.74 16.87
CA HIS A 283 17.55 26.17 17.64
C HIS A 283 17.54 24.64 17.67
N LEU A 284 18.27 24.00 16.77
CA LEU A 284 18.31 22.54 16.63
C LEU A 284 19.65 21.95 17.06
N LEU A 285 20.70 22.76 17.17
CA LEU A 285 22.05 22.35 17.47
C LEU A 285 22.13 21.63 18.83
N GLY A 286 22.69 20.41 18.84
CA GLY A 286 22.93 19.63 20.06
C GLY A 286 21.70 18.96 20.66
N ARG A 287 20.55 18.99 19.99
CA ARG A 287 19.35 18.25 20.40
C ARG A 287 19.40 16.80 19.94
N ASP A 288 19.05 15.89 20.84
CA ASP A 288 19.04 14.44 20.60
C ASP A 288 17.61 13.87 20.46
N ASP A 289 16.59 14.72 20.47
CA ASP A 289 15.16 14.36 20.40
C ASP A 289 14.52 14.71 19.05
N ILE A 290 15.34 15.10 18.08
CA ILE A 290 14.90 15.52 16.75
C ILE A 290 14.89 14.34 15.79
N TYR A 291 13.81 14.24 15.03
CA TYR A 291 13.67 13.38 13.87
C TYR A 291 13.62 14.26 12.63
N LEU A 292 14.06 13.74 11.49
CA LEU A 292 13.89 14.39 10.21
C LEU A 292 12.77 13.70 9.45
N THR A 293 11.83 14.48 8.96
CA THR A 293 10.90 13.99 7.94
C THR A 293 11.66 13.76 6.63
N HIS A 294 11.03 13.05 5.70
CA HIS A 294 11.57 12.88 4.34
C HIS A 294 11.86 14.23 3.62
N GLU A 295 11.20 15.31 4.05
CA GLU A 295 11.40 16.69 3.56
C GLU A 295 12.55 17.43 4.27
N HIS A 296 13.35 16.73 5.09
CA HIS A 296 14.45 17.30 5.91
C HIS A 296 14.00 18.37 6.91
N VAL A 297 12.73 18.32 7.33
CA VAL A 297 12.20 19.20 8.38
C VAL A 297 12.45 18.54 9.74
N GLY A 298 13.11 19.27 10.64
CA GLY A 298 13.30 18.84 12.02
C GLY A 298 11.98 18.84 12.77
N VAL A 299 11.62 17.69 13.34
CA VAL A 299 10.39 17.49 14.11
C VAL A 299 10.68 16.80 15.43
N THR A 300 9.84 17.07 16.42
CA THR A 300 9.77 16.31 17.67
C THR A 300 8.57 15.37 17.62
N VAL A 301 8.65 14.29 18.39
CA VAL A 301 7.62 13.25 18.42
C VAL A 301 6.87 13.29 19.74
N GLU A 302 5.54 13.28 19.67
CA GLU A 302 4.66 13.09 20.81
C GLU A 302 3.83 11.81 20.59
N PHE A 303 3.83 10.92 21.60
CA PHE A 303 3.06 9.67 21.55
C PHE A 303 1.82 9.75 22.45
N ILE A 304 0.66 9.45 21.88
CA ILE A 304 -0.60 9.30 22.59
C ILE A 304 -0.95 7.81 22.57
N VAL A 305 -0.94 7.17 23.73
CA VAL A 305 -1.20 5.73 23.88
C VAL A 305 -2.58 5.53 24.50
N ASN A 306 -3.49 4.88 23.77
CA ASN A 306 -4.78 4.45 24.29
C ASN A 306 -4.81 2.92 24.41
N LYS A 307 -4.55 2.42 25.63
CA LYS A 307 -4.48 0.98 25.91
C LYS A 307 -5.84 0.28 25.77
N GLU A 308 -6.93 0.95 26.17
CA GLU A 308 -8.31 0.42 26.04
C GLU A 308 -8.68 0.16 24.58
N LYS A 309 -8.37 1.14 23.70
CA LYS A 309 -8.59 1.03 22.25
C LYS A 309 -7.44 0.32 21.53
N ARG A 310 -6.41 -0.13 22.27
CA ARG A 310 -5.20 -0.80 21.74
C ARG A 310 -4.58 -0.05 20.57
N THR A 311 -4.53 1.27 20.69
CA THR A 311 -4.12 2.20 19.63
C THR A 311 -3.00 3.12 20.13
N VAL A 312 -1.98 3.31 19.31
CA VAL A 312 -0.90 4.28 19.52
C VAL A 312 -0.92 5.30 18.40
N VAL A 313 -0.94 6.58 18.75
CA VAL A 313 -0.88 7.69 17.81
C VAL A 313 0.45 8.42 18.02
N CYS A 314 1.14 8.70 16.94
CA CYS A 314 2.35 9.50 16.90
C CYS A 314 2.04 10.83 16.21
N LEU A 315 2.30 11.95 16.88
CA LEU A 315 2.20 13.29 16.33
C LEU A 315 3.61 13.86 16.12
N LEU A 316 3.87 14.36 14.92
CA LEU A 316 5.09 15.09 14.61
C LEU A 316 4.83 16.58 14.75
N ARG A 317 5.58 17.25 15.63
CA ARG A 317 5.52 18.70 15.81
C ARG A 317 6.76 19.33 15.22
N ASN A 318 6.60 20.46 14.56
CA ASN A 318 7.76 21.17 14.02
C ASN A 318 8.70 21.59 15.18
N ALA A 319 9.99 21.31 15.03
CA ALA A 319 10.96 21.54 16.11
C ALA A 319 11.23 23.02 16.40
N VAL A 320 10.95 23.91 15.43
CA VAL A 320 11.10 25.37 15.56
C VAL A 320 9.75 26.03 15.92
N PHE A 321 8.64 25.51 15.38
CA PHE A 321 7.28 26.00 15.63
C PHE A 321 6.37 24.89 16.18
N PRO A 322 6.45 24.53 17.49
CA PRO A 322 5.79 23.35 18.06
C PRO A 322 4.26 23.29 17.94
N GLU A 323 3.63 24.45 17.72
CA GLU A 323 2.18 24.61 17.47
C GLU A 323 1.76 23.96 16.14
N MET A 324 2.69 23.82 15.18
CA MET A 324 2.44 23.23 13.88
C MET A 324 2.66 21.72 13.90
N ILE A 325 1.59 20.98 13.59
CA ILE A 325 1.65 19.53 13.41
C ILE A 325 2.07 19.25 11.96
N SER A 326 3.23 18.60 11.80
CA SER A 326 3.82 18.27 10.50
C SER A 326 3.42 16.89 9.99
N GLY A 327 2.91 16.01 10.86
CA GLY A 327 2.52 14.67 10.45
C GLY A 327 1.88 13.87 11.58
N ARG A 328 1.20 12.78 11.20
CA ARG A 328 0.54 11.88 12.14
C ARG A 328 0.63 10.45 11.65
N GLY A 329 1.06 9.55 12.52
CA GLY A 329 1.02 8.11 12.30
C GLY A 329 0.14 7.41 13.32
N ILE A 330 -0.54 6.34 12.91
CA ILE A 330 -1.45 5.58 13.77
C ILE A 330 -1.10 4.10 13.66
N ALA A 331 -0.97 3.43 14.81
CA ALA A 331 -0.86 1.98 14.92
C ALA A 331 -2.04 1.45 15.74
N LYS A 332 -2.81 0.52 15.16
CA LYS A 332 -3.94 -0.12 15.82
C LYS A 332 -3.68 -1.63 15.87
N CYS A 333 -3.69 -2.19 17.06
CA CYS A 333 -3.47 -3.62 17.27
C CYS A 333 -4.76 -4.40 17.01
N SER A 334 -4.63 -5.59 16.41
CA SER A 334 -5.78 -6.48 16.18
C SER A 334 -6.35 -6.99 17.50
N PRO A 335 -7.69 -7.13 17.65
CA PRO A 335 -8.30 -7.74 18.84
C PRO A 335 -7.75 -9.13 19.18
N ASP A 336 -7.35 -9.90 18.17
CA ASP A 336 -6.87 -11.27 18.35
C ASP A 336 -5.39 -11.35 18.75
N ASP A 337 -4.63 -10.29 18.47
CA ASP A 337 -3.20 -10.18 18.74
C ASP A 337 -2.94 -9.79 20.21
N CYS A 338 -1.68 -9.70 20.64
CA CYS A 338 -1.26 -9.20 21.94
C CYS A 338 -0.66 -7.79 21.80
N PHE A 339 -1.23 -6.82 22.53
CA PHE A 339 -0.80 -5.43 22.48
C PHE A 339 0.60 -5.24 23.06
N ASN A 340 1.44 -4.51 22.34
CA ASN A 340 2.72 -4.04 22.84
C ASN A 340 2.91 -2.57 22.46
N VAL A 341 3.13 -1.72 23.46
CA VAL A 341 3.25 -0.28 23.26
C VAL A 341 4.50 0.10 22.47
N HIS A 342 5.62 -0.61 22.62
CA HIS A 342 6.87 -0.30 21.93
C HIS A 342 6.76 -0.62 20.44
N ILE A 343 6.20 -1.78 20.09
CA ILE A 343 5.89 -2.13 18.70
C ILE A 343 4.91 -1.11 18.11
N GLY A 344 3.86 -0.75 18.87
CA GLY A 344 2.90 0.28 18.46
C GLY A 344 3.55 1.66 18.22
N LYS A 345 4.44 2.11 19.11
CA LYS A 345 5.20 3.37 18.99
C LYS A 345 6.10 3.33 17.74
N ALA A 346 6.84 2.25 17.49
CA ALA A 346 7.71 2.12 16.32
C ALA A 346 6.91 2.15 15.00
N ILE A 347 5.80 1.40 14.91
CA ILE A 347 4.91 1.42 13.73
C ILE A 347 4.32 2.82 13.53
N ALA A 348 3.82 3.45 14.60
CA ALA A 348 3.22 4.77 14.52
C ALA A 348 4.25 5.83 14.10
N LEU A 349 5.47 5.77 14.64
CA LEU A 349 6.56 6.67 14.27
C LEU A 349 6.95 6.53 12.80
N ARG A 350 7.22 5.30 12.34
CA ARG A 350 7.58 5.06 10.93
C ARG A 350 6.50 5.56 9.97
N ARG A 351 5.23 5.28 10.29
CA ARG A 351 4.09 5.81 9.53
C ARG A 351 4.02 7.34 9.55
N ALA A 352 4.30 7.96 10.70
CA ALA A 352 4.28 9.42 10.83
C ALA A 352 5.41 10.06 10.00
N LEU A 353 6.60 9.45 9.97
CA LEU A 353 7.76 9.91 9.21
C LEU A 353 7.67 9.58 7.71
N GLY A 354 6.70 8.76 7.29
CA GLY A 354 6.54 8.31 5.90
C GLY A 354 7.50 7.18 5.51
N LEU A 355 8.03 6.44 6.48
CA LEU A 355 8.93 5.30 6.27
C LEU A 355 8.16 3.98 6.19
N ASP A 356 8.71 3.02 5.44
CA ASP A 356 8.19 1.66 5.40
C ASP A 356 8.27 1.00 6.78
N VAL A 357 7.18 0.29 7.12
CA VAL A 357 7.06 -0.46 8.37
C VAL A 357 7.59 -1.88 8.15
N PRO A 358 8.64 -2.31 8.88
CA PRO A 358 9.14 -3.68 8.81
C PRO A 358 8.04 -4.71 9.05
N THR A 359 8.00 -5.75 8.21
CA THR A 359 6.97 -6.80 8.29
C THR A 359 7.03 -7.56 9.62
N GLU A 360 8.21 -7.67 10.22
CA GLU A 360 8.43 -8.28 11.55
C GLU A 360 7.60 -7.62 12.67
N TYR A 361 7.24 -6.34 12.54
CA TYR A 361 6.35 -5.65 13.49
C TYR A 361 4.87 -5.97 13.27
N LEU A 362 4.51 -6.40 12.06
CA LEU A 362 3.14 -6.75 11.67
C LEU A 362 2.84 -8.24 11.89
N THR A 363 3.86 -9.09 11.92
CA THR A 363 3.74 -10.54 12.08
C THR A 363 4.45 -11.07 13.33
N ALA A 364 4.57 -10.23 14.37
CA ALA A 364 5.23 -10.62 15.62
C ALA A 364 4.53 -11.82 16.27
N PRO A 365 5.25 -12.86 16.73
CA PRO A 365 4.64 -14.04 17.35
C PRO A 365 3.98 -13.69 18.68
N GLN A 366 2.95 -14.44 19.09
CA GLN A 366 2.29 -14.27 20.40
C GLN A 366 3.26 -14.58 21.55
N PRO A 367 3.12 -13.92 22.71
CA PRO A 367 3.90 -14.27 23.89
C PRO A 367 3.52 -15.67 24.37
N ALA A 368 4.52 -16.49 24.68
CA ALA A 368 4.33 -17.90 25.00
C ALA A 368 4.01 -18.12 26.49
N GLU A 369 4.56 -17.29 27.38
CA GLU A 369 4.37 -17.43 28.83
C GLU A 369 4.14 -16.08 29.51
N PRO A 370 3.21 -16.00 30.46
CA PRO A 370 2.92 -14.77 31.20
C PRO A 370 4.05 -14.46 32.18
N ARG A 371 4.47 -13.20 32.21
CA ARG A 371 5.52 -12.66 33.07
C ARG A 371 4.95 -11.61 34.00
N VAL A 372 5.69 -11.30 35.07
CA VAL A 372 5.32 -10.21 35.98
C VAL A 372 5.25 -8.89 35.20
N GLY A 373 4.16 -8.15 35.38
CA GLY A 373 3.91 -6.88 34.70
C GLY A 373 3.01 -6.98 33.46
N ASP A 374 2.80 -8.17 32.90
CA ASP A 374 1.88 -8.40 31.78
C ASP A 374 0.42 -8.17 32.21
N VAL A 375 -0.45 -7.80 31.27
CA VAL A 375 -1.90 -7.81 31.47
C VAL A 375 -2.47 -9.08 30.86
N VAL A 376 -3.19 -9.83 31.67
CA VAL A 376 -3.77 -11.12 31.30
C VAL A 376 -5.29 -11.09 31.46
N LYS A 377 -5.97 -11.90 30.66
CA LYS A 377 -7.40 -12.19 30.74
C LYS A 377 -7.62 -13.63 31.15
N SER A 378 -8.37 -13.86 32.21
CA SER A 378 -8.78 -15.22 32.60
C SER A 378 -9.67 -15.85 31.51
N THR A 379 -9.47 -17.12 31.19
CA THR A 379 -10.20 -17.85 30.13
C THR A 379 -11.08 -18.98 30.69
N HIS A 380 -11.61 -18.81 31.90
CA HIS A 380 -12.28 -19.92 32.59
C HIS A 380 -13.73 -20.10 32.11
N ALA A 381 -14.14 -21.35 31.88
CA ALA A 381 -15.41 -21.68 31.22
C ALA A 381 -16.69 -21.32 32.01
N PHE A 382 -16.62 -21.12 33.33
CA PHE A 382 -17.81 -21.02 34.19
C PHE A 382 -17.82 -19.85 35.19
N GLY A 383 -17.14 -18.73 34.89
CA GLY A 383 -17.12 -17.56 35.79
C GLY A 383 -16.88 -16.22 35.10
N ARG A 384 -16.78 -15.13 35.88
CA ARG A 384 -16.22 -13.87 35.37
C ARG A 384 -14.82 -14.15 34.81
N ASN A 385 -14.51 -13.52 33.68
CA ASN A 385 -13.18 -13.53 33.06
C ASN A 385 -12.48 -12.21 33.40
N PRO A 386 -12.02 -12.03 34.65
CA PRO A 386 -11.36 -10.80 35.04
C PRO A 386 -10.07 -10.61 34.23
N GLU A 387 -9.79 -9.35 33.97
CA GLU A 387 -8.57 -8.88 33.33
C GLU A 387 -7.75 -8.14 34.39
N GLY A 388 -6.43 -8.26 34.33
CA GLY A 388 -5.59 -7.61 35.32
C GLY A 388 -4.10 -7.81 35.12
N ARG A 389 -3.31 -7.06 35.89
CA ARG A 389 -1.86 -7.03 35.79
C ARG A 389 -1.23 -8.10 36.66
N VAL A 390 -0.39 -8.94 36.06
CA VAL A 390 0.35 -10.01 36.74
C VAL A 390 1.31 -9.43 37.76
N SER A 391 1.18 -9.87 39.01
CA SER A 391 2.03 -9.46 40.12
C SER A 391 3.05 -10.52 40.50
N GLN A 392 2.73 -11.80 40.31
CA GLN A 392 3.61 -12.91 40.66
C GLN A 392 3.37 -14.11 39.74
N VAL A 393 4.45 -14.77 39.33
CA VAL A 393 4.42 -16.02 38.55
C VAL A 393 5.16 -17.10 39.34
N GLY A 394 4.59 -18.30 39.43
CA GLY A 394 5.29 -19.45 40.01
C GLY A 394 5.50 -19.39 41.54
N GLY A 395 4.82 -18.49 42.26
CA GLY A 395 4.99 -18.30 43.70
C GLY A 395 3.70 -17.84 44.39
N GLY A 396 3.56 -18.12 45.68
CA GLY A 396 2.39 -17.75 46.48
C GLY A 396 2.09 -18.74 47.61
N LYS A 397 0.95 -18.54 48.31
CA LYS A 397 0.48 -19.38 49.43
C LYS A 397 -0.17 -20.71 48.98
N TYR A 398 -0.18 -21.01 47.69
CA TYR A 398 -0.91 -22.14 47.10
C TYR A 398 0.02 -23.35 46.87
N ILE A 399 -0.52 -24.56 47.06
CA ILE A 399 0.25 -25.81 46.92
C ILE A 399 0.75 -26.01 45.48
N CYS A 400 -0.01 -25.55 44.48
CA CYS A 400 0.34 -25.57 43.05
C CYS A 400 0.87 -24.22 42.53
N ALA A 401 1.44 -23.38 43.40
CA ALA A 401 1.86 -22.03 43.03
C ALA A 401 2.85 -21.96 41.86
N SER A 402 3.68 -23.00 41.67
CA SER A 402 4.65 -23.11 40.56
C SER A 402 3.99 -23.16 39.16
N GLU A 403 2.74 -23.63 39.08
CA GLU A 403 1.99 -23.82 37.83
C GLU A 403 1.04 -22.65 37.52
N GLY A 404 0.93 -21.71 38.46
CA GLY A 404 0.01 -20.59 38.36
C GLY A 404 0.70 -19.22 38.38
N LEU A 405 -0.15 -18.21 38.37
CA LEU A 405 0.19 -16.81 38.51
C LEU A 405 -0.90 -16.08 39.28
N THR A 406 -0.52 -14.94 39.84
CA THR A 406 -1.41 -14.03 40.53
C THR A 406 -1.44 -12.69 39.79
N PHE A 407 -2.61 -12.09 39.67
CA PHE A 407 -2.78 -10.77 39.06
C PHE A 407 -3.80 -9.92 39.83
N PHE A 408 -3.65 -8.60 39.72
CA PHE A 408 -4.58 -7.62 40.29
C PHE A 408 -5.58 -7.17 39.22
N THR A 409 -6.87 -7.27 39.51
CA THR A 409 -7.91 -6.70 38.63
C THR A 409 -7.93 -5.18 38.70
N THR A 410 -8.62 -4.53 37.77
CA THR A 410 -8.87 -3.07 37.79
C THR A 410 -9.53 -2.61 39.09
N ASP A 411 -10.31 -3.48 39.71
CA ASP A 411 -11.05 -3.21 40.95
C ASP A 411 -10.18 -3.48 42.21
N GLY A 412 -8.90 -3.85 42.03
CA GLY A 412 -7.95 -4.10 43.11
C GLY A 412 -8.04 -5.51 43.71
N GLU A 413 -8.82 -6.42 43.12
CA GLU A 413 -8.94 -7.78 43.62
C GLU A 413 -7.72 -8.64 43.28
N HIS A 414 -7.31 -9.49 44.22
CA HIS A 414 -6.23 -10.45 44.04
C HIS A 414 -6.76 -11.77 43.46
N VAL A 415 -6.35 -12.12 42.25
CA VAL A 415 -6.84 -13.33 41.56
C VAL A 415 -5.68 -14.28 41.26
N TRP A 416 -5.85 -15.56 41.61
CA TRP A 416 -4.91 -16.64 41.26
C TRP A 416 -5.51 -17.54 40.17
N ARG A 417 -4.70 -17.89 39.16
CA ARG A 417 -5.06 -18.79 38.04
C ARG A 417 -3.87 -19.64 37.60
N PHE A 418 -4.16 -20.81 37.03
CA PHE A 418 -3.19 -21.59 36.27
C PHE A 418 -2.74 -20.84 35.02
N LYS A 419 -1.47 -21.01 34.61
CA LYS A 419 -0.91 -20.36 33.41
C LYS A 419 -1.71 -20.68 32.14
N ASP A 420 -2.21 -21.90 32.02
CA ASP A 420 -2.99 -22.34 30.85
C ASP A 420 -4.41 -21.75 30.79
N ASN A 421 -4.88 -21.16 31.90
CA ASN A 421 -6.20 -20.57 32.03
C ASN A 421 -6.18 -19.03 31.91
N VAL A 422 -5.13 -18.48 31.31
CA VAL A 422 -5.04 -17.06 31.00
C VAL A 422 -4.58 -16.82 29.56
N LYS A 423 -5.05 -15.73 28.96
CA LYS A 423 -4.53 -15.19 27.70
C LYS A 423 -3.80 -13.88 27.99
N ILE A 424 -2.59 -13.72 27.46
CA ILE A 424 -1.84 -12.45 27.54
C ILE A 424 -2.43 -11.49 26.51
N ILE A 425 -2.84 -10.31 26.97
CA ILE A 425 -3.49 -9.29 26.11
C ILE A 425 -2.64 -8.03 25.95
N ASP A 426 -1.76 -7.75 26.91
CA ASP A 426 -0.76 -6.68 26.83
C ASP A 426 0.56 -7.15 27.48
N ASP A 427 1.64 -7.20 26.71
CA ASP A 427 2.98 -7.61 27.15
C ASP A 427 3.98 -6.45 27.18
N SER A 428 3.47 -5.21 27.22
CA SER A 428 4.29 -4.00 27.24
C SER A 428 5.16 -3.90 28.49
N ARG A 429 4.70 -4.44 29.62
CA ARG A 429 5.39 -4.44 30.95
C ARG A 429 5.78 -3.06 31.50
N ASP A 430 5.47 -1.98 30.80
CA ASP A 430 5.79 -0.63 31.23
C ASP A 430 5.01 -0.23 32.50
N GLN A 431 5.73 0.44 33.39
CA GLN A 431 5.20 1.16 34.55
C GLN A 431 4.92 2.65 34.23
N GLU A 432 5.07 3.08 32.98
CA GLU A 432 4.87 4.49 32.60
C GLU A 432 3.44 4.95 32.86
N THR A 433 3.38 6.03 33.63
CA THR A 433 2.22 6.73 34.16
C THR A 433 1.26 7.15 33.06
N GLU A 434 -0.01 6.85 33.26
CA GLU A 434 -1.12 7.39 32.48
C GLU A 434 -1.05 8.92 32.47
N MET A 435 -0.86 9.54 31.31
CA MET A 435 -1.40 10.87 31.09
C MET A 435 -2.83 10.68 30.59
N THR A 436 -3.75 10.63 31.55
CA THR A 436 -5.18 10.95 31.36
C THR A 436 -5.30 12.23 30.55
N ALA A 437 -5.84 12.13 29.35
CA ALA A 437 -6.41 13.27 28.65
C ALA A 437 -7.59 13.78 29.49
N VAL A 438 -7.39 14.87 30.23
CA VAL A 438 -8.47 15.61 30.86
C VAL A 438 -8.82 16.76 29.92
N ALA A 439 -10.06 16.66 29.43
CA ALA A 439 -10.98 17.68 28.87
C ALA A 439 -10.41 18.86 28.09
#